data_AF-A0A8J7Q5E9-F1
#
_entry.id   AF-A0A8J7Q5E9-F1
#
_cell.length_a   1.000
_cell.length_b   1.000
_cell.length_c   1.000
_cell.angle_alpha   90.00
_cell.angle_beta   90.00
_cell.angle_gamma   90.00
#
_symmetry.space_group_name_H-M   'P 1'
#
loop_
_entity.id
_entity.type
_entity.pdbx_description
1 polymer ?
#
loop_
_entity_poly.entity_id
_entity_poly.type
_entity_poly.pdbx_seq_one_letter_code
_entity_poly.pdbx_strand_id
1 'polypeptide(L)'
;TVGPAAGRAARVEELLARHGDAWRAESPAAPGVKWGDDLTRGFVHQAYLAASESFIPARDALFSVPLDDLAIDRVTTPGIRNWVTEPRLRRLRCLTLCGHFYDRGITALVSSPHVCNLETLYLGGDGRQTTDEGGQALLQSPFLAKLRRLYVAGCAFSGPLRAALRRRFPEAVV
;
A
#
# COMPACT_ATOMS: atom_id res chain seq x y z
N THR A 1 -21.38 33.85 -3.45
CA THR A 1 -22.07 32.60 -3.84
C THR A 1 -21.07 31.46 -3.72
N VAL A 2 -21.29 30.54 -2.78
CA VAL A 2 -20.43 29.37 -2.61
C VAL A 2 -20.73 28.40 -3.76
N GLY A 3 -19.73 28.09 -4.58
CA GLY A 3 -19.91 27.23 -5.76
C GLY A 3 -20.37 25.81 -5.38
N PRO A 4 -20.99 25.06 -6.31
CA PRO A 4 -21.57 23.73 -6.04
C PRO A 4 -20.57 22.70 -5.49
N ALA A 5 -19.26 22.86 -5.75
CA ALA A 5 -18.21 22.02 -5.15
C ALA A 5 -18.02 22.27 -3.65
N ALA A 6 -18.05 23.54 -3.22
CA ALA A 6 -17.88 23.90 -1.82
C ALA A 6 -19.13 23.55 -0.98
N GLY A 7 -20.33 23.59 -1.58
CA GLY A 7 -21.54 23.06 -0.94
C GLY A 7 -21.50 21.54 -0.72
N ARG A 8 -20.91 20.77 -1.65
CA ARG A 8 -20.72 19.32 -1.49
C ARG A 8 -19.68 18.99 -0.43
N ALA A 9 -18.56 19.71 -0.39
CA ALA A 9 -17.51 19.52 0.62
C ALA A 9 -18.04 19.75 2.04
N ALA A 10 -18.72 20.89 2.27
CA ALA A 10 -19.33 21.19 3.56
C ALA A 10 -20.36 20.13 3.99
N ARG A 11 -21.13 19.59 3.02
CA ARG A 11 -22.08 18.51 3.30
C ARG A 11 -21.39 17.19 3.66
N VAL A 12 -20.27 16.87 3.04
CA VAL A 12 -19.46 15.69 3.40
C VAL A 12 -18.92 15.83 4.82
N GLU A 13 -18.34 16.98 5.17
CA GLU A 13 -17.83 17.26 6.52
C GLU A 13 -18.94 17.16 7.58
N GLU A 14 -20.11 17.75 7.30
CA GLU A 14 -21.28 17.67 8.19
C GLU A 14 -21.72 16.21 8.42
N LEU A 15 -21.79 15.41 7.34
CA LEU A 15 -22.19 14.01 7.43
C LEU A 15 -21.16 13.17 8.19
N LEU A 16 -19.86 13.40 7.94
CA LEU A 16 -18.78 12.73 8.66
C LEU A 16 -18.80 13.08 10.14
N ALA A 17 -19.02 14.34 10.50
CA ALA A 17 -19.12 14.78 11.90
C ALA A 17 -20.31 14.14 12.64
N ARG A 18 -21.42 13.89 11.93
CA ARG A 18 -22.63 13.29 12.54
C ARG A 18 -22.63 11.78 12.59
N HIS A 19 -22.05 11.12 11.59
CA HIS A 19 -22.23 9.68 11.37
C HIS A 19 -20.92 8.89 11.31
N GLY A 20 -19.76 9.54 11.29
CA GLY A 20 -18.46 8.89 11.06
C GLY A 20 -18.15 7.79 12.08
N ASP A 21 -18.47 7.98 13.35
CA ASP A 21 -18.24 6.96 14.39
C ASP A 21 -19.13 5.73 14.21
N ALA A 22 -20.39 5.93 13.82
CA ALA A 22 -21.30 4.82 13.51
C ALA A 22 -20.82 4.04 12.29
N TRP A 23 -20.43 4.72 11.22
CA TRP A 23 -19.88 4.08 10.02
C TRP A 23 -18.57 3.34 10.29
N ARG A 24 -17.70 3.88 11.15
CA ARG A 24 -16.49 3.18 11.60
C ARG A 24 -16.82 1.94 12.42
N ALA A 25 -17.82 2.00 13.30
CA ALA A 25 -18.25 0.85 14.09
C ALA A 25 -18.82 -0.31 13.24
N GLU A 26 -19.32 -0.01 12.04
CA GLU A 26 -19.80 -0.99 11.05
C GLU A 26 -18.67 -1.63 10.23
N SER A 27 -17.41 -1.24 10.45
CA SER A 27 -16.27 -1.83 9.72
C SER A 27 -16.20 -3.34 9.93
N PRO A 28 -15.80 -4.12 8.90
CA PRO A 28 -15.80 -5.58 9.00
C PRO A 28 -14.92 -6.08 10.15
N ALA A 29 -15.45 -6.99 10.96
CA ALA A 29 -14.64 -7.69 11.95
C ALA A 29 -13.65 -8.62 11.25
N ALA A 30 -12.35 -8.39 11.46
CA ALA A 30 -11.29 -9.18 10.84
C ALA A 30 -10.10 -9.36 11.81
N PRO A 31 -9.71 -10.61 12.13
CA PRO A 31 -8.58 -10.87 13.02
C PRO A 31 -7.28 -10.23 12.50
N GLY A 32 -6.63 -9.44 13.34
CA GLY A 32 -5.34 -8.82 13.01
C GLY A 32 -5.42 -7.63 12.03
N VAL A 33 -6.62 -7.16 11.71
CA VAL A 33 -6.83 -5.92 10.94
C VAL A 33 -7.19 -4.79 11.87
N LYS A 34 -6.46 -3.69 11.75
CA LYS A 34 -6.88 -2.38 12.25
C LYS A 34 -7.32 -1.54 11.05
N TRP A 35 -8.52 -0.99 11.10
CA TRP A 35 -9.01 -0.07 10.07
C TRP A 35 -8.50 1.35 10.32
N GLY A 36 -8.31 2.11 9.24
CA GLY A 36 -8.00 3.54 9.33
C GLY A 36 -9.21 4.36 9.78
N ASP A 37 -8.93 5.56 10.28
CA ASP A 37 -9.97 6.48 10.76
C ASP A 37 -10.62 7.28 9.61
N ASP A 38 -9.93 7.39 8.47
CA ASP A 38 -10.43 8.12 7.30
C ASP A 38 -11.51 7.33 6.55
N LEU A 39 -12.53 8.06 6.08
CA LEU A 39 -13.69 7.50 5.41
C LEU A 39 -13.83 8.09 4.02
N THR A 40 -13.78 7.21 3.01
CA THR A 40 -14.07 7.58 1.64
C THR A 40 -15.48 7.12 1.28
N ARG A 41 -16.36 8.09 0.99
CA ARG A 41 -17.78 7.84 0.66
C ARG A 41 -18.51 7.02 1.73
N GLY A 42 -18.16 7.22 3.00
CA GLY A 42 -18.76 6.53 4.16
C GLY A 42 -18.15 5.16 4.47
N PHE A 43 -17.09 4.74 3.77
CA PHE A 43 -16.42 3.47 4.01
C PHE A 43 -14.96 3.66 4.44
N VAL A 44 -14.48 2.79 5.32
CA VAL A 44 -13.04 2.63 5.53
C VAL A 44 -12.38 2.17 4.23
N HIS A 45 -11.23 2.74 3.93
CA HIS A 45 -10.44 2.44 2.73
C HIS A 45 -8.97 2.13 3.04
N GLN A 46 -8.59 2.28 4.32
CA GLN A 46 -7.28 2.03 4.88
C GLN A 46 -7.31 0.86 5.84
N ALA A 47 -6.33 -0.04 5.74
CA ALA A 47 -6.14 -1.15 6.66
C ALA A 47 -4.67 -1.34 7.05
N TYR A 48 -4.46 -1.73 8.30
CA TYR A 48 -3.15 -1.98 8.90
C TYR A 48 -3.13 -3.40 9.46
N LEU A 49 -2.10 -4.16 9.08
CA LEU A 49 -1.87 -5.51 9.57
C LEU A 49 -0.52 -5.55 10.31
N ALA A 50 -0.53 -6.07 11.53
CA ALA A 50 0.70 -6.21 12.30
C ALA A 50 1.68 -7.24 11.72
N ALA A 51 1.21 -8.15 10.85
CA ALA A 51 2.05 -9.18 10.22
C ALA A 51 1.43 -9.72 8.93
N SER A 52 2.27 -10.21 8.01
CA SER A 52 1.83 -10.73 6.71
C SER A 52 0.95 -11.99 6.78
N GLU A 53 1.06 -12.75 7.87
CA GLU A 53 0.29 -13.96 8.14
C GLU A 53 -1.20 -13.66 8.37
N SER A 54 -1.53 -12.44 8.81
CA SER A 54 -2.90 -11.98 8.99
C SER A 54 -3.62 -11.69 7.67
N PHE A 55 -2.91 -11.57 6.55
CA PHE A 55 -3.52 -11.21 5.27
C PHE A 55 -4.53 -12.26 4.80
N ILE A 56 -4.12 -13.53 4.71
CA ILE A 56 -4.97 -14.60 4.15
C ILE A 56 -6.25 -14.79 4.97
N PRO A 57 -6.21 -14.86 6.32
CA PRO A 57 -7.42 -14.90 7.14
C PRO A 57 -8.33 -13.68 6.96
N ALA A 58 -7.76 -12.50 6.70
CA ALA A 58 -8.50 -11.25 6.61
C ALA A 58 -8.94 -10.86 5.18
N ARG A 59 -8.48 -11.55 4.13
CA ARG A 59 -8.59 -11.07 2.74
C ARG A 59 -10.01 -10.72 2.31
N ASP A 60 -11.00 -11.48 2.75
CA ASP A 60 -12.38 -11.27 2.30
C ASP A 60 -13.01 -10.06 2.99
N ALA A 61 -12.64 -9.79 4.24
CA ALA A 61 -12.98 -8.56 4.93
C ALA A 61 -12.22 -7.36 4.36
N LEU A 62 -10.91 -7.50 4.09
CA LEU A 62 -10.08 -6.45 3.47
C LEU A 62 -10.68 -5.95 2.16
N PHE A 63 -11.25 -6.86 1.36
CA PHE A 63 -11.81 -6.50 0.06
C PHE A 63 -13.35 -6.42 0.04
N SER A 64 -14.04 -6.54 1.17
CA SER A 64 -15.48 -6.21 1.25
C SER A 64 -15.73 -4.69 1.27
N VAL A 65 -14.70 -3.91 1.65
CA VAL A 65 -14.69 -2.44 1.64
C VAL A 65 -13.92 -1.91 0.42
N PRO A 66 -14.06 -0.62 0.04
CA PRO A 66 -13.26 0.03 -1.01
C PRO A 66 -11.78 0.27 -0.62
N LEU A 67 -11.11 -0.77 -0.12
CA LEU A 67 -9.70 -0.71 0.28
C LEU A 67 -8.80 -0.29 -0.88
N ASP A 68 -8.06 0.80 -0.69
CA ASP A 68 -7.07 1.29 -1.62
C ASP A 68 -5.70 1.57 -0.96
N ASP A 69 -5.61 1.49 0.36
CA ASP A 69 -4.38 1.70 1.12
C ASP A 69 -4.20 0.60 2.17
N LEU A 70 -3.08 -0.12 2.06
CA LEU A 70 -2.76 -1.26 2.92
C LEU A 70 -1.35 -1.10 3.49
N ALA A 71 -1.23 -1.23 4.81
CA ALA A 71 0.04 -1.28 5.50
C ALA A 71 0.22 -2.63 6.21
N ILE A 72 1.42 -3.22 6.10
CA ILE A 72 1.80 -4.45 6.79
C ILE A 72 3.18 -4.27 7.44
N ASP A 73 3.26 -4.43 8.77
CA ASP A 73 4.47 -4.08 9.54
C ASP A 73 5.53 -5.18 9.61
N ARG A 74 5.12 -6.45 9.74
CA ARG A 74 6.03 -7.59 9.82
C ARG A 74 5.85 -8.50 8.62
N VAL A 75 6.52 -8.13 7.55
CA VAL A 75 6.45 -8.83 6.27
C VAL A 75 7.67 -9.73 6.11
N THR A 76 7.45 -11.00 5.83
CA THR A 76 8.50 -11.96 5.47
C THR A 76 8.47 -12.26 3.98
N THR A 77 9.58 -12.72 3.39
CA THR A 77 9.58 -13.12 1.97
C THR A 77 8.53 -14.21 1.65
N PRO A 78 8.38 -15.28 2.46
CA PRO A 78 7.27 -16.23 2.28
C PRO A 78 5.90 -15.57 2.46
N GLY A 79 5.77 -14.66 3.43
CA GLY A 79 4.58 -13.86 3.66
C GLY A 79 4.12 -13.13 2.41
N ILE A 80 5.00 -12.36 1.74
CA ILE A 80 4.71 -11.68 0.47
C ILE A 80 4.19 -12.66 -0.58
N ARG A 81 4.90 -13.77 -0.80
CA ARG A 81 4.57 -14.74 -1.85
C ARG A 81 3.17 -15.32 -1.73
N ASN A 82 2.65 -15.41 -0.50
CA ASN A 82 1.31 -15.97 -0.25
C ASN A 82 0.18 -15.07 -0.72
N TRP A 83 0.36 -13.75 -0.72
CA TRP A 83 -0.73 -12.82 -1.02
C TRP A 83 -0.54 -12.02 -2.30
N VAL A 84 0.67 -11.91 -2.86
CA VAL A 84 0.90 -11.19 -4.13
C VAL A 84 0.17 -11.79 -5.34
N THR A 85 -0.37 -13.00 -5.21
CA THR A 85 -1.22 -13.65 -6.21
C THR A 85 -2.70 -13.22 -6.12
N GLU A 86 -3.09 -12.43 -5.12
CA GLU A 86 -4.48 -11.99 -4.92
C GLU A 86 -4.89 -10.96 -6.00
N PRO A 87 -5.85 -11.28 -6.88
CA PRO A 87 -6.23 -10.39 -7.97
C PRO A 87 -6.82 -9.05 -7.49
N ARG A 88 -7.42 -9.02 -6.30
CA ARG A 88 -8.03 -7.83 -5.72
C ARG A 88 -7.00 -6.78 -5.27
N LEU A 89 -5.70 -7.12 -5.22
CA LEU A 89 -4.62 -6.13 -5.03
C LEU A 89 -4.62 -5.04 -6.10
N ARG A 90 -5.25 -5.28 -7.27
CA ARG A 90 -5.44 -4.27 -8.32
C ARG A 90 -6.23 -3.04 -7.85
N ARG A 91 -6.94 -3.15 -6.72
CA ARG A 91 -7.68 -2.05 -6.10
C ARG A 91 -6.76 -1.11 -5.32
N LEU A 92 -5.62 -1.59 -4.85
CA LEU A 92 -4.68 -0.78 -4.09
C LEU A 92 -4.08 0.34 -4.94
N ARG A 93 -3.82 1.45 -4.26
CA ARG A 93 -3.14 2.67 -4.73
C ARG A 93 -1.94 2.97 -3.85
N CYS A 94 -2.04 2.69 -2.56
CA CYS A 94 -0.96 2.80 -1.61
C CYS A 94 -0.66 1.43 -0.99
N LEU A 95 0.61 1.08 -0.90
CA LEU A 95 1.07 -0.11 -0.21
C LEU A 95 2.30 0.22 0.63
N THR A 96 2.24 -0.09 1.91
CA THR A 96 3.35 0.05 2.85
C THR A 96 3.73 -1.32 3.39
N LEU A 97 4.97 -1.72 3.17
CA LEU A 97 5.52 -2.98 3.67
C LEU A 97 6.74 -2.69 4.52
N CYS A 98 6.73 -3.15 5.77
CA CYS A 98 7.89 -3.17 6.64
C CYS A 98 8.27 -4.64 6.95
N GLY A 99 9.56 -4.93 7.08
CA GLY A 99 10.05 -6.22 7.57
C GLY A 99 11.18 -6.86 6.76
N HIS A 100 11.35 -8.17 6.94
CA HIS A 100 12.48 -8.95 6.44
C HIS A 100 12.23 -9.58 5.05
N PHE A 101 11.95 -8.77 4.04
CA PHE A 101 11.65 -9.27 2.69
C PHE A 101 12.74 -8.95 1.65
N TYR A 102 13.41 -7.80 1.75
CA TYR A 102 14.60 -7.42 0.96
C TYR A 102 14.43 -7.68 -0.56
N ASP A 103 15.52 -7.94 -1.30
CA ASP A 103 15.48 -8.07 -2.77
C ASP A 103 14.55 -9.17 -3.24
N ARG A 104 14.51 -10.32 -2.54
CA ARG A 104 13.66 -11.46 -2.92
C ARG A 104 12.18 -11.17 -2.76
N GLY A 105 11.82 -10.46 -1.69
CA GLY A 105 10.46 -10.01 -1.44
C GLY A 105 10.02 -8.93 -2.41
N ILE A 106 10.89 -7.95 -2.68
CA ILE A 106 10.65 -6.92 -3.69
C ILE A 106 10.43 -7.57 -5.05
N THR A 107 11.30 -8.48 -5.45
CA THR A 107 11.15 -9.23 -6.71
C THR A 107 9.79 -9.94 -6.76
N ALA A 108 9.40 -10.64 -5.70
CA ALA A 108 8.10 -11.32 -5.65
C ALA A 108 6.91 -10.34 -5.79
N LEU A 109 6.97 -9.18 -5.12
CA LEU A 109 5.95 -8.14 -5.19
C LEU A 109 5.82 -7.58 -6.60
N VAL A 110 6.94 -7.15 -7.19
CA VAL A 110 6.94 -6.40 -8.45
C VAL A 110 6.82 -7.31 -9.68
N SER A 111 6.92 -8.63 -9.52
CA SER A 111 6.53 -9.62 -10.52
C SER A 111 5.02 -9.87 -10.57
N SER A 112 4.23 -9.37 -9.62
CA SER A 112 2.77 -9.57 -9.62
C SER A 112 2.05 -8.64 -10.61
N PRO A 113 1.20 -9.16 -11.52
CA PRO A 113 0.37 -8.33 -12.40
C PRO A 113 -0.78 -7.63 -11.65
N HIS A 114 -0.91 -7.88 -10.35
CA HIS A 114 -1.99 -7.34 -9.53
C HIS A 114 -1.61 -6.04 -8.82
N VAL A 115 -0.33 -5.67 -8.77
CA VAL A 115 0.11 -4.35 -8.27
C VAL A 115 0.02 -3.24 -9.33
N CYS A 116 -0.71 -3.49 -10.42
CA CYS A 116 -0.68 -2.66 -11.63
C CYS A 116 -1.21 -1.23 -11.47
N ASN A 117 -1.91 -0.96 -10.37
CA ASN A 117 -2.47 0.35 -10.08
C ASN A 117 -1.85 1.04 -8.86
N LEU A 118 -0.75 0.51 -8.30
CA LEU A 118 -0.05 1.21 -7.23
C LEU A 118 0.47 2.56 -7.74
N GLU A 119 0.16 3.60 -6.98
CA GLU A 119 0.64 4.97 -7.17
C GLU A 119 1.72 5.32 -6.16
N THR A 120 1.67 4.69 -4.99
CA THR A 120 2.58 4.89 -3.87
C THR A 120 3.03 3.55 -3.28
N LEU A 121 4.33 3.38 -3.11
CA LEU A 121 4.94 2.18 -2.53
C LEU A 121 6.00 2.56 -1.51
N TYR A 122 5.79 2.15 -0.26
CA TYR A 122 6.76 2.27 0.82
C TYR A 122 7.32 0.89 1.16
N LEU A 123 8.65 0.77 1.12
CA LEU A 123 9.39 -0.44 1.45
C LEU A 123 10.37 -0.12 2.59
N GLY A 124 10.11 -0.67 3.76
CA GLY A 124 10.98 -0.56 4.94
C GLY A 124 11.59 -1.91 5.31
N GLY A 125 12.88 -1.92 5.61
CA GLY A 125 13.57 -3.07 6.19
C GLY A 125 13.98 -2.81 7.64
N ASP A 126 13.92 -3.85 8.45
CA ASP A 126 14.39 -3.90 9.84
C ASP A 126 15.69 -4.74 9.90
N GLY A 127 16.81 -4.11 9.55
CA GLY A 127 18.14 -4.62 9.90
C GLY A 127 19.03 -5.13 8.75
N ARG A 128 18.49 -5.51 7.58
CA ARG A 128 19.32 -5.69 6.37
C ARG A 128 18.98 -4.66 5.30
N GLN A 129 19.92 -4.46 4.39
CA GLN A 129 19.78 -3.49 3.32
C GLN A 129 19.21 -4.13 2.07
N THR A 130 18.29 -3.42 1.40
CA THR A 130 17.95 -3.72 0.01
C THR A 130 19.11 -3.30 -0.88
N THR A 131 19.59 -4.17 -1.75
CA THR A 131 20.76 -3.91 -2.60
C THR A 131 20.34 -3.53 -4.02
N ASP A 132 21.32 -3.33 -4.91
CA ASP A 132 21.05 -2.97 -6.30
C ASP A 132 20.15 -3.98 -7.02
N GLU A 133 20.23 -5.26 -6.66
CA GLU A 133 19.36 -6.33 -7.17
C GLU A 133 17.87 -6.02 -6.93
N GLY A 134 17.49 -5.63 -5.72
CA GLY A 134 16.11 -5.25 -5.40
C GLY A 134 15.67 -3.99 -6.13
N GLY A 135 16.56 -3.00 -6.25
CA GLY A 135 16.26 -1.77 -7.00
C GLY A 135 16.17 -2.00 -8.51
N GLN A 136 16.94 -2.93 -9.08
CA GLN A 136 16.81 -3.34 -10.48
C GLN A 136 15.47 -4.04 -10.73
N ALA A 137 15.00 -4.87 -9.80
CA ALA A 137 13.67 -5.49 -9.92
C ALA A 137 12.55 -4.43 -9.97
N LEU A 138 12.64 -3.37 -9.16
CA LEU A 138 11.72 -2.22 -9.23
C LEU A 138 11.77 -1.53 -10.59
N LEU A 139 12.97 -1.33 -11.15
CA LEU A 139 13.16 -0.73 -12.48
C LEU A 139 12.68 -1.60 -13.64
N GLN A 140 12.65 -2.92 -13.48
CA GLN A 140 12.29 -3.85 -14.55
C GLN A 140 10.81 -4.26 -14.52
N SER A 141 10.10 -3.99 -13.43
CA SER A 141 8.69 -4.37 -13.31
C SER A 141 7.82 -3.70 -14.40
N PRO A 142 7.11 -4.46 -15.23
CA PRO A 142 6.15 -3.87 -16.18
C PRO A 142 4.86 -3.43 -15.49
N PHE A 143 4.64 -3.82 -14.23
CA PHE A 143 3.38 -3.63 -13.53
C PHE A 143 3.35 -2.33 -12.72
N LEU A 144 4.49 -1.75 -12.36
CA LEU A 144 4.54 -0.46 -11.67
C LEU A 144 4.35 0.76 -12.59
N ALA A 145 3.49 0.65 -13.61
CA ALA A 145 3.31 1.67 -14.64
C ALA A 145 2.67 2.97 -14.11
N LYS A 146 1.89 2.89 -13.03
CA LYS A 146 1.24 4.04 -12.38
C LYS A 146 2.00 4.55 -11.15
N LEU A 147 3.11 3.91 -10.78
CA LEU A 147 3.83 4.26 -9.57
C LEU A 147 4.52 5.62 -9.74
N ARG A 148 4.25 6.54 -8.83
CA ARG A 148 4.83 7.89 -8.82
C ARG A 148 5.78 8.07 -7.64
N ARG A 149 5.32 7.61 -6.47
CA ARG A 149 6.00 7.72 -5.19
C ARG A 149 6.57 6.38 -4.80
N LEU A 150 7.89 6.33 -4.68
CA LEU A 150 8.62 5.16 -4.22
C LEU A 150 9.48 5.59 -3.02
N TYR A 151 9.32 4.92 -1.89
CA TYR A 151 10.19 5.11 -0.74
C TYR A 151 10.84 3.77 -0.41
N VAL A 152 12.17 3.73 -0.34
CA VAL A 152 12.90 2.54 0.10
C VAL A 152 13.82 2.92 1.25
N ALA A 153 13.40 2.58 2.47
CA ALA A 153 14.22 2.75 3.67
C ALA A 153 15.28 1.66 3.78
N GLY A 154 16.46 2.02 4.31
CA GLY A 154 17.54 1.08 4.53
C GLY A 154 18.03 0.42 3.24
N CYS A 155 18.30 1.21 2.19
CA CYS A 155 18.83 0.68 0.94
C CYS A 155 20.32 0.99 0.76
N ALA A 156 21.04 0.08 0.11
CA ALA A 156 22.43 0.22 -0.28
C ALA A 156 22.56 0.49 -1.78
N PHE A 157 21.67 1.32 -2.34
CA PHE A 157 21.65 1.56 -3.79
C PHE A 157 22.86 2.36 -4.26
N SER A 158 23.44 1.96 -5.38
CA SER A 158 24.49 2.71 -6.07
C SER A 158 23.97 4.05 -6.62
N GLY A 159 24.88 5.01 -6.81
CA GLY A 159 24.56 6.30 -7.42
C GLY A 159 23.82 6.20 -8.76
N PRO A 160 24.33 5.38 -9.72
CA PRO A 160 23.64 5.15 -10.99
C PRO A 160 22.22 4.58 -10.81
N LEU A 161 22.03 3.64 -9.88
CA LEU A 161 20.72 3.05 -9.63
C LEU A 161 19.73 4.06 -9.06
N ARG A 162 20.16 4.90 -8.10
CA ARG A 162 19.32 5.98 -7.55
C ARG A 162 18.88 6.96 -8.65
N ALA A 163 19.79 7.33 -9.55
CA ALA A 163 19.46 8.19 -10.69
C ALA A 163 18.45 7.53 -11.64
N ALA A 164 18.62 6.24 -11.94
CA ALA A 164 17.67 5.50 -12.77
C ALA A 164 16.29 5.36 -12.10
N LEU A 165 16.24 5.10 -10.80
CA LEU A 165 15.00 5.04 -10.02
C LEU A 165 14.27 6.38 -10.02
N ARG A 166 14.95 7.50 -9.79
CA ARG A 166 14.33 8.84 -9.85
C ARG A 166 13.87 9.23 -11.25
N ARG A 167 14.53 8.73 -12.31
CA ARG A 167 14.06 8.94 -13.68
C ARG A 167 12.76 8.17 -13.95
N ARG A 168 12.63 6.95 -13.44
CA ARG A 168 11.44 6.11 -13.62
C ARG A 168 10.29 6.53 -12.69
N PHE A 169 10.61 6.88 -11.45
CA PHE A 169 9.71 7.25 -10.38
C PHE A 169 10.12 8.64 -9.86
N PRO A 170 9.57 9.73 -10.42
CA PRO A 170 10.05 11.10 -10.17
C PRO A 170 10.07 11.52 -8.70
N GLU A 171 9.16 10.97 -7.89
CA GLU A 171 9.03 11.28 -6.47
C GLU A 171 9.72 10.21 -5.59
N ALA A 172 10.71 9.49 -6.14
CA ALA A 172 11.43 8.46 -5.42
C ALA A 172 12.38 9.04 -4.35
N VAL A 173 12.18 8.59 -3.12
CA VAL A 173 13.07 8.81 -1.99
C VAL A 173 13.81 7.51 -1.72
N VAL A 174 15.00 7.44 -2.29
CA VAL A 174 15.91 6.30 -2.19
C VAL A 174 17.28 6.75 -1.81
#